data_AF-A0A1V6B1I5-F1
#
_entry.id   AF-A0A1V6B1I5-F1
#
_cell.length_a   1.000
_cell.length_b   1.000
_cell.length_c   1.000
_cell.angle_alpha   90.00
_cell.angle_beta   90.00
_cell.angle_gamma   90.00
#
_symmetry.space_group_name_H-M   'P 1'
#
loop_
_entity.id
_entity.type
_entity.pdbx_description
1 polymer ?
#
loop_
_entity_poly.entity_id
_entity_poly.type
_entity_poly.pdbx_seq_one_letter_code
_entity_poly.pdbx_strand_id
1 'polypeptide(L)'
;MTPASKIDEFERTYRGVYSRFVIVFLVFSAAWLVRFIVRTIGTLPEWLDIGFAVILILTLPAQFYSVVRLSALRKRGQADAELGVLFTDERIQAHGKAAWMYGFIAMASVLAVLGVISVFADLKDTNAVIFTALWAGFGAYHLSFVLMERR
;
A
#
# COMPACT_ATOMS: atom_id res chain seq x y z
N MET A 1 -26.35 0.12 -22.59
CA MET A 1 -25.97 0.26 -21.17
C MET A 1 -26.46 1.61 -20.68
N THR A 2 -27.24 1.65 -19.62
CA THR A 2 -27.65 2.91 -18.98
C THR A 2 -26.44 3.54 -18.26
N PRO A 3 -26.35 4.87 -18.13
CA PRO A 3 -25.22 5.52 -17.48
C PRO A 3 -24.93 5.00 -16.05
N ALA A 4 -25.99 4.68 -15.29
CA ALA A 4 -25.86 4.03 -13.97
C ALA A 4 -25.12 2.68 -14.04
N SER A 5 -25.40 1.85 -15.06
CA SER A 5 -24.77 0.52 -15.21
C SER A 5 -23.26 0.59 -15.49
N LYS A 6 -22.78 1.64 -16.15
CA LYS A 6 -21.34 1.82 -16.43
C LYS A 6 -20.56 2.26 -15.20
N ILE A 7 -21.13 3.17 -14.41
CA ILE A 7 -20.54 3.66 -13.16
C ILE A 7 -20.40 2.49 -12.18
N ASP A 8 -21.46 1.70 -12.00
CA ASP A 8 -21.47 0.54 -11.10
C ASP A 8 -20.41 -0.50 -11.48
N GLU A 9 -20.24 -0.76 -12.77
CA GLU A 9 -19.24 -1.71 -13.28
C GLU A 9 -17.80 -1.18 -13.07
N PHE A 10 -17.59 0.11 -13.29
CA PHE A 10 -16.31 0.77 -13.04
C PHE A 10 -15.94 0.70 -11.56
N GLU A 11 -16.84 1.07 -10.66
CA GLU A 11 -16.61 1.01 -9.21
C GLU A 11 -16.33 -0.40 -8.72
N ARG A 12 -17.10 -1.40 -9.19
CA ARG A 12 -16.88 -2.82 -8.85
C ARG A 12 -15.49 -3.27 -9.28
N THR A 13 -15.08 -2.91 -10.49
CA THR A 13 -13.75 -3.25 -11.00
C THR A 13 -12.65 -2.55 -10.20
N TYR A 14 -12.83 -1.26 -9.89
CA TYR A 14 -11.90 -0.46 -9.12
C TYR A 14 -11.69 -1.04 -7.71
N ARG A 15 -12.78 -1.29 -6.96
CA ARG A 15 -12.72 -1.95 -5.63
C ARG A 15 -12.12 -3.33 -5.68
N GLY A 16 -12.39 -4.11 -6.72
CA GLY A 16 -11.84 -5.44 -6.90
C GLY A 16 -10.31 -5.43 -7.01
N VAL A 17 -9.76 -4.51 -7.82
CA VAL A 17 -8.30 -4.33 -7.94
C VAL A 17 -7.71 -3.81 -6.63
N TYR A 18 -8.38 -2.85 -5.98
CA TYR A 18 -7.93 -2.28 -4.71
C TYR A 18 -7.88 -3.31 -3.59
N SER A 19 -8.90 -4.17 -3.48
CA SER A 19 -8.96 -5.22 -2.47
C SER A 19 -7.83 -6.24 -2.65
N ARG A 20 -7.53 -6.61 -3.90
CA ARG A 20 -6.38 -7.48 -4.20
C ARG A 20 -5.06 -6.83 -3.80
N PHE A 21 -4.88 -5.54 -4.11
CA PHE A 21 -3.70 -4.79 -3.66
C PHE A 21 -3.55 -4.87 -2.14
N VAL A 22 -4.60 -4.58 -1.39
CA VAL A 22 -4.57 -4.59 0.09
C VAL A 22 -4.22 -5.98 0.63
N ILE A 23 -4.83 -7.04 0.11
CA ILE A 23 -4.54 -8.40 0.57
C ILE A 23 -3.06 -8.74 0.33
N VAL A 24 -2.55 -8.50 -0.87
CA VAL A 24 -1.15 -8.79 -1.20
C VAL A 24 -0.19 -7.91 -0.38
N PHE A 25 -0.54 -6.64 -0.18
CA PHE A 25 0.20 -5.71 0.66
C PHE A 25 0.28 -6.20 2.11
N LEU A 26 -0.81 -6.70 2.69
CA LEU A 26 -0.84 -7.23 4.05
C LEU A 26 0.02 -8.49 4.17
N VAL A 27 -0.03 -9.39 3.19
CA VAL A 27 0.83 -10.59 3.15
C VAL A 27 2.31 -10.20 3.06
N PHE A 28 2.66 -9.28 2.16
CA PHE A 28 4.03 -8.75 2.07
C PHE A 28 4.46 -8.13 3.40
N SER A 29 3.61 -7.28 4.00
CA SER A 29 3.95 -6.54 5.22
C SER A 29 4.16 -7.48 6.40
N ALA A 30 3.32 -8.51 6.56
CA ALA A 30 3.49 -9.52 7.58
C ALA A 30 4.80 -10.30 7.39
N ALA A 31 5.08 -10.77 6.17
CA ALA A 31 6.32 -11.48 5.85
C ALA A 31 7.56 -10.60 6.08
N TRP A 32 7.53 -9.34 5.65
CA TRP A 32 8.61 -8.37 5.83
C TRP A 32 8.86 -8.09 7.30
N LEU A 33 7.81 -7.80 8.09
CA LEU A 33 7.94 -7.49 9.51
C LEU A 33 8.47 -8.67 10.32
N VAL A 34 7.95 -9.88 10.08
CA VAL A 34 8.46 -11.08 10.76
C VAL A 34 9.92 -11.31 10.40
N ARG A 35 10.28 -11.24 9.10
CA ARG A 35 11.66 -11.37 8.64
C ARG A 35 12.57 -10.33 9.29
N PHE A 36 12.14 -9.07 9.33
CA PHE A 36 12.89 -7.96 9.93
C PHE A 36 13.13 -8.21 11.42
N ILE A 37 12.07 -8.49 12.19
CA ILE A 37 12.16 -8.75 13.64
C ILE A 37 13.08 -9.95 13.93
N VAL A 38 12.89 -11.08 13.24
CA VAL A 38 13.69 -12.29 13.48
C VAL A 38 15.16 -12.04 13.14
N ARG A 39 15.45 -11.33 12.04
CA ARG A 39 16.81 -10.95 11.64
C ARG A 39 17.45 -9.95 12.61
N THR A 40 16.67 -9.09 13.24
CA THR A 40 17.16 -8.14 14.26
C THR A 40 17.45 -8.82 15.60
N ILE A 41 16.64 -9.81 16.01
CA ILE A 41 16.79 -10.50 17.30
C ILE A 41 17.88 -11.59 17.27
N GLY A 42 18.22 -12.14 16.10
CA GLY A 42 19.27 -13.15 16.00
C GLY A 42 19.46 -13.75 14.61
N THR A 43 20.02 -14.96 14.56
CA THR A 43 20.32 -15.65 13.31
C THR A 43 19.06 -16.27 12.70
N LEU A 44 18.45 -15.56 11.75
CA LEU A 44 17.43 -16.10 10.86
C LEU A 44 18.02 -17.27 10.05
N PRO A 45 17.51 -18.51 10.17
CA PRO A 45 18.01 -19.64 9.39
C PRO A 45 17.89 -19.38 7.89
N GLU A 46 18.88 -19.81 7.11
CA GLU A 46 18.96 -19.53 5.66
C GLU A 46 17.71 -20.00 4.90
N TRP A 47 17.22 -21.21 5.20
CA TRP A 47 16.00 -21.75 4.57
C TRP A 47 14.77 -20.90 4.84
N LEU A 48 14.67 -20.29 6.02
CA LEU A 48 13.57 -19.41 6.40
C LEU A 48 13.72 -18.03 5.75
N ASP A 49 14.95 -17.52 5.64
CA ASP A 49 15.23 -16.28 4.90
C ASP A 49 14.87 -16.42 3.42
N ILE A 50 15.23 -17.55 2.80
CA ILE A 50 14.84 -17.88 1.42
C ILE A 50 13.31 -17.96 1.31
N GLY A 51 12.63 -18.61 2.26
CA GLY A 51 11.16 -18.68 2.29
C GLY A 51 10.52 -17.30 2.29
N PHE A 52 10.99 -16.39 3.16
CA PHE A 52 10.51 -15.01 3.16
C PHE A 52 10.86 -14.28 1.86
N ALA A 53 12.08 -14.44 1.34
CA ALA A 53 12.49 -13.81 0.09
C ALA A 53 11.58 -14.20 -1.08
N VAL A 54 11.20 -15.48 -1.19
CA VAL A 54 10.23 -15.94 -2.21
C VAL A 54 8.89 -15.25 -2.06
N ILE A 55 8.34 -15.18 -0.84
CA ILE A 55 7.06 -14.49 -0.59
C ILE A 55 7.15 -13.02 -1.02
N LEU A 56 8.21 -12.31 -0.62
CA LEU A 56 8.43 -10.90 -0.94
C LEU A 56 8.57 -10.69 -2.45
N ILE A 57 9.35 -11.53 -3.14
CA ILE A 57 9.56 -11.48 -4.59
C ILE A 57 8.27 -11.73 -5.35
N LEU A 58 7.40 -12.65 -4.90
CA LEU A 58 6.13 -12.93 -5.58
C LEU A 58 5.06 -11.86 -5.34
N THR A 59 5.06 -11.25 -4.16
CA THR A 59 4.06 -10.24 -3.79
C THR A 59 4.38 -8.87 -4.39
N LEU A 60 5.65 -8.55 -4.68
CA LEU A 60 6.03 -7.27 -5.32
C LEU A 60 5.40 -7.08 -6.73
N PRO A 61 5.54 -8.01 -7.69
CA PRO A 61 4.91 -7.90 -9.01
C PRO A 61 3.38 -7.82 -8.93
N ALA A 62 2.75 -8.55 -8.01
CA ALA A 62 1.31 -8.53 -7.82
C ALA A 62 0.82 -7.15 -7.32
N GLN A 63 1.58 -6.51 -6.43
CA GLN A 63 1.30 -5.14 -5.99
C GLN A 63 1.55 -4.13 -7.11
N PHE A 64 2.66 -4.25 -7.81
CA PHE A 64 2.97 -3.40 -8.97
C PHE A 64 1.88 -3.47 -10.04
N TYR A 65 1.45 -4.68 -10.40
CA TYR A 65 0.33 -4.89 -11.32
C TYR A 65 -0.93 -4.16 -10.87
N SER A 66 -1.27 -4.26 -9.58
CA SER A 66 -2.47 -3.62 -9.04
C SER A 66 -2.37 -2.09 -9.09
N VAL A 67 -1.21 -1.52 -8.78
CA VAL A 67 -0.95 -0.07 -8.85
C VAL A 67 -1.06 0.43 -10.30
N VAL A 68 -0.43 -0.26 -11.24
CA VAL A 68 -0.52 0.06 -12.67
C VAL A 68 -1.96 -0.02 -13.15
N ARG A 69 -2.70 -1.05 -12.74
CA ARG A 69 -4.11 -1.23 -13.10
C ARG A 69 -5.00 -0.13 -12.51
N LEU A 70 -4.79 0.26 -11.26
CA LEU A 70 -5.51 1.37 -10.62
C LEU A 70 -5.23 2.71 -11.31
N SER A 71 -3.97 2.96 -11.68
CA SER A 71 -3.59 4.16 -12.43
C SER A 71 -4.24 4.18 -13.82
N ALA A 72 -4.25 3.04 -14.53
CA ALA A 72 -4.92 2.92 -15.82
C ALA A 72 -6.44 3.12 -15.70
N LEU A 73 -7.08 2.55 -14.68
CA LEU A 73 -8.51 2.75 -14.42
C LEU A 73 -8.83 4.21 -14.10
N ARG A 74 -8.00 4.87 -13.29
CA ARG A 74 -8.14 6.31 -12.99
C ARG A 74 -8.05 7.16 -14.25
N LYS A 75 -7.05 6.91 -15.10
CA LYS A 75 -6.90 7.63 -16.38
C LYS A 75 -8.10 7.40 -17.30
N ARG A 76 -8.63 6.18 -17.36
CA ARG A 76 -9.85 5.87 -18.13
C ARG A 76 -11.07 6.61 -17.58
N GLY A 77 -11.25 6.60 -16.25
CA GLY A 77 -12.35 7.30 -15.61
C GLY A 77 -12.30 8.82 -15.78
N GLN A 78 -11.10 9.41 -15.85
CA GLN A 78 -10.92 10.83 -16.13
C GLN A 78 -11.13 11.22 -17.60
N ALA A 79 -10.90 10.28 -18.54
CA ALA A 79 -11.05 10.52 -19.96
C ALA A 79 -12.51 10.39 -20.46
N ASP A 80 -13.36 9.69 -19.70
CA ASP A 80 -14.78 9.53 -20.00
C ASP A 80 -15.59 10.66 -19.33
N ALA A 81 -16.39 11.40 -20.10
CA ALA A 81 -17.17 12.53 -19.58
C ALA A 81 -18.23 12.10 -18.54
N GLU A 82 -18.78 10.88 -18.64
CA GLU A 82 -19.76 10.35 -17.69
C GLU A 82 -19.08 9.95 -16.36
N LEU A 83 -17.87 9.38 -16.41
CA LEU A 83 -17.11 8.98 -15.23
C LEU A 83 -16.30 10.13 -14.62
N GLY A 84 -15.95 11.14 -15.42
CA GLY A 84 -15.17 12.31 -15.02
C GLY A 84 -15.84 13.11 -13.91
N VAL A 85 -17.19 13.10 -13.88
CA VAL A 85 -17.99 13.74 -12.83
C VAL A 85 -17.64 13.20 -11.44
N LEU A 86 -17.33 11.90 -11.32
CA LEU A 86 -16.88 11.29 -10.06
C LEU A 86 -15.57 11.94 -9.58
N PHE A 87 -14.64 12.25 -10.50
CA PHE A 87 -13.31 12.76 -10.17
C PHE A 87 -13.24 14.28 -9.99
N THR A 88 -14.25 15.02 -10.44
CA THR A 88 -14.39 16.46 -10.21
C THR A 88 -15.02 16.81 -8.87
N ASP A 89 -15.58 15.83 -8.18
CA ASP A 89 -16.14 16.02 -6.83
C ASP A 89 -15.02 16.43 -5.86
N GLU A 90 -15.24 17.55 -5.16
CA GLU A 90 -14.35 18.06 -4.11
C GLU A 90 -14.04 16.98 -3.06
N ARG A 91 -14.97 16.05 -2.84
CA ARG A 91 -14.78 14.89 -1.95
C ARG A 91 -13.60 14.01 -2.37
N ILE A 92 -13.42 13.75 -3.67
CA ILE A 92 -12.29 12.94 -4.17
C ILE A 92 -10.97 13.67 -3.98
N GLN A 93 -10.94 14.99 -4.18
CA GLN A 93 -9.73 15.79 -3.93
C GLN A 93 -9.37 15.81 -2.43
N ALA A 94 -10.37 15.97 -1.56
CA ALA A 94 -10.20 15.90 -0.12
C ALA A 94 -9.68 14.52 0.32
N HIS A 95 -10.22 13.43 -0.24
CA HIS A 95 -9.72 12.07 0.02
C HIS A 95 -8.29 11.86 -0.45
N GLY A 96 -7.90 12.43 -1.60
CA GLY A 96 -6.51 12.38 -2.07
C GLY A 96 -5.54 13.06 -1.11
N LYS A 97 -5.89 14.25 -0.62
CA LYS A 97 -5.06 14.98 0.35
C LYS A 97 -5.00 14.26 1.70
N ALA A 98 -6.13 13.77 2.20
CA ALA A 98 -6.19 12.97 3.42
C ALA A 98 -5.35 11.70 3.30
N ALA A 99 -5.43 10.99 2.18
CA ALA A 99 -4.65 9.79 1.92
C ALA A 99 -3.15 10.05 1.95
N TRP A 100 -2.71 11.16 1.34
CA TRP A 100 -1.32 11.58 1.37
C TRP A 100 -0.85 11.87 2.79
N MET A 101 -1.68 12.55 3.58
CA MET A 101 -1.40 12.82 4.99
C MET A 101 -1.29 11.53 5.81
N TYR A 102 -2.18 10.55 5.60
CA TYR A 102 -2.06 9.23 6.25
C TYR A 102 -0.77 8.51 5.88
N GLY A 103 -0.38 8.54 4.60
CA GLY A 103 0.89 7.98 4.14
C GLY A 103 2.09 8.63 4.81
N PHE A 104 2.12 9.96 4.87
CA PHE A 104 3.20 10.70 5.52
C PHE A 104 3.27 10.42 7.03
N ILE A 105 2.13 10.44 7.73
CA ILE A 105 2.07 10.16 9.17
C ILE A 105 2.55 8.73 9.46
N ALA A 106 2.14 7.75 8.67
CA ALA A 106 2.58 6.37 8.86
C ALA A 106 4.10 6.21 8.67
N MET A 107 4.65 6.82 7.61
CA MET A 107 6.09 6.84 7.37
C MET A 107 6.86 7.49 8.53
N ALA A 108 6.43 8.68 8.97
CA ALA A 108 7.04 9.40 10.08
C ALA A 108 6.96 8.62 11.40
N SER A 109 5.80 7.98 11.67
CA SER A 109 5.60 7.17 12.88
C SER A 109 6.51 5.95 12.89
N VAL A 110 6.67 5.26 11.75
CA VAL A 110 7.59 4.12 11.63
C VAL A 110 9.03 4.56 11.82
N LEU A 111 9.45 5.69 11.23
CA LEU A 111 10.79 6.23 11.44
C LEU A 111 11.03 6.59 12.91
N ALA A 112 10.05 7.21 13.59
CA ALA A 112 10.16 7.54 15.00
C ALA A 112 10.32 6.28 15.86
N VAL A 113 9.50 5.25 15.63
CA VAL A 113 9.59 3.96 16.35
C VAL A 113 10.93 3.28 16.10
N LEU A 114 11.36 3.18 14.83
CA LEU A 114 12.65 2.57 14.48
C LEU A 114 13.83 3.38 15.04
N GLY A 115 13.72 4.71 15.10
CA GLY A 115 14.70 5.58 15.74
C GLY A 115 14.82 5.29 17.24
N VAL A 116 13.70 5.14 17.95
CA VAL A 116 13.73 4.72 19.37
C VAL A 116 14.34 3.33 19.52
N ILE A 117 13.96 2.37 18.68
CA ILE A 117 14.52 1.01 18.70
C ILE A 117 16.03 1.03 18.46
N SER A 118 16.53 1.91 17.58
CA SER A 118 17.97 2.02 17.29
C SER A 118 18.84 2.39 18.50
N VAL A 119 18.24 2.97 19.55
CA VAL A 119 18.94 3.24 20.83
C VAL A 119 19.21 1.94 21.61
N PHE A 120 18.34 0.94 21.45
CA PHE A 120 18.38 -0.32 22.20
C PHE A 120 18.87 -1.50 21.37
N ALA A 121 18.74 -1.44 20.05
CA ALA A 121 19.10 -2.49 19.11
C ALA A 121 19.97 -1.90 17.99
N ASP A 122 21.05 -2.59 17.65
CA ASP A 122 21.99 -2.16 16.61
C ASP A 122 21.38 -2.41 15.21
N LEU A 123 20.56 -1.46 14.75
CA LEU A 123 19.95 -1.47 13.43
C LEU A 123 20.98 -1.07 12.35
N LYS A 124 21.90 -1.99 12.04
CA LYS A 124 22.96 -1.76 11.04
C LYS A 124 22.46 -1.60 9.60
N ASP A 125 21.26 -2.09 9.31
CA ASP A 125 20.70 -2.10 7.95
C ASP A 125 19.82 -0.87 7.69
N THR A 126 20.48 0.26 7.42
CA THR A 126 19.83 1.54 7.07
C THR A 126 18.89 1.39 5.88
N ASN A 127 19.22 0.54 4.90
CA ASN A 127 18.39 0.31 3.73
C ASN A 127 17.06 -0.37 4.11
N ALA A 128 17.11 -1.36 5.00
CA ALA A 128 15.90 -1.99 5.51
C ALA A 128 15.01 -1.01 6.30
N VAL A 129 15.61 -0.11 7.09
CA VAL A 129 14.88 0.94 7.83
C VAL A 129 14.17 1.91 6.87
N ILE A 130 14.91 2.46 5.90
CA ILE A 130 14.35 3.39 4.89
C ILE A 130 13.25 2.69 4.09
N PHE A 131 13.49 1.45 3.64
CA PHE A 131 12.50 0.67 2.91
C PHE A 131 11.23 0.46 3.74
N THR A 132 11.36 0.08 5.02
CA THR A 132 10.21 -0.15 5.91
C THR A 132 9.38 1.12 6.09
N ALA A 133 10.02 2.28 6.24
CA ALA A 133 9.34 3.57 6.37
C ALA A 133 8.59 3.96 5.08
N LEU A 134 9.26 3.91 3.93
CA LEU A 134 8.65 4.19 2.63
C LEU A 134 7.49 3.23 2.35
N TRP A 135 7.68 1.95 2.67
CA TRP A 135 6.67 0.91 2.53
C TRP A 135 5.44 1.19 3.37
N ALA A 136 5.62 1.52 4.65
CA ALA A 136 4.53 1.86 5.54
C ALA A 136 3.75 3.08 5.05
N GLY A 137 4.45 4.11 4.57
CA GLY A 137 3.81 5.29 4.00
C GLY A 137 3.01 4.98 2.72
N PHE A 138 3.60 4.22 1.81
CA PHE A 138 2.94 3.77 0.58
C PHE A 138 1.69 2.93 0.87
N GLY A 139 1.81 2.00 1.82
CA GLY A 139 0.72 1.17 2.30
C GLY A 139 -0.41 1.96 2.91
N ALA A 140 -0.11 2.85 3.86
CA ALA A 140 -1.10 3.68 4.53
C ALA A 140 -1.80 4.64 3.57
N TYR A 141 -1.08 5.21 2.61
CA TYR A 141 -1.66 6.01 1.53
C TYR A 141 -2.75 5.21 0.81
N HIS A 142 -2.45 4.00 0.36
CA HIS A 142 -3.42 3.18 -0.35
C HIS A 142 -4.55 2.69 0.57
N LEU A 143 -4.24 2.19 1.76
CA LEU A 143 -5.23 1.65 2.70
C LEU A 143 -6.26 2.71 3.13
N SER A 144 -5.83 3.97 3.22
CA SER A 144 -6.71 5.07 3.62
C SER A 144 -7.88 5.28 2.65
N PHE A 145 -7.71 5.02 1.35
CA PHE A 145 -8.82 5.10 0.39
C PHE A 145 -9.92 4.09 0.70
N VAL A 146 -9.57 2.87 1.11
CA VAL A 146 -10.54 1.85 1.51
C VAL A 146 -11.26 2.24 2.79
N LEU A 147 -10.55 2.83 3.75
CA LEU A 147 -11.14 3.29 5.01
C LEU A 147 -12.09 4.49 4.80
N MET A 148 -11.75 5.39 3.88
CA MET A 148 -12.56 6.56 3.55
C MET A 148 -13.79 6.19 2.71
N GLU A 149 -13.70 5.18 1.84
CA GLU A 149 -14.84 4.70 1.04
C GLU A 149 -15.90 3.98 1.89
N ARG A 150 -15.54 3.51 3.08
CA ARG A 150 -16.47 2.90 4.05
C ARG A 150 -17.17 3.90 4.97
N ARG A 151 -16.79 5.19 4.95
CA ARG A 151 -17.36 6.25 5.79
C ARG A 151 -18.23 7.20 4.97
#